data_AF-A0A1H7NDX8-F1
#
_entry.id   AF-A0A1H7NDX8-F1
#
_cell.length_a   1.000
_cell.length_b   1.000
_cell.length_c   1.000
_cell.angle_alpha   90.00
_cell.angle_beta   90.00
_cell.angle_gamma   90.00
#
_symmetry.space_group_name_H-M   'P 1'
#
loop_
_entity.id
_entity.type
_entity.pdbx_description
1 polymer ?
#
loop_
_entity_poly.entity_id
_entity_poly.type
_entity_poly.pdbx_seq_one_letter_code
_entity_poly.pdbx_strand_id
1 'polypeptide(L)'
;MSGQLLVELNDLRIAEKELTQLLARLQADEQEARSLYNRLDDWKGQSADYTRQQIEAFFAGLSGRIQSIEQQKKSLLQYIEIMIQTDQGR
;
A
#
# COMPACT_ATOMS: atom_id res chain seq x y z
N MET A 1 9.66 -19.94 -25.74
CA MET A 1 9.94 -18.63 -25.10
C MET A 1 8.69 -17.78 -24.94
N SER A 2 7.84 -17.61 -25.97
CA SER A 2 6.59 -16.83 -25.88
C SER A 2 5.62 -17.32 -24.79
N GLY A 3 5.48 -18.63 -24.59
CA GLY A 3 4.59 -19.20 -23.55
C GLY A 3 5.01 -18.92 -22.11
N GLN A 4 6.32 -18.87 -21.80
CA GLN A 4 6.82 -18.53 -20.45
C GLN A 4 6.61 -17.05 -20.13
N LEU A 5 6.82 -16.19 -21.14
CA LEU A 5 6.66 -14.74 -21.02
C LEU A 5 5.20 -14.33 -20.74
N LEU A 6 4.24 -15.06 -21.32
CA LEU A 6 2.80 -14.88 -21.05
C LEU A 6 2.38 -15.29 -19.64
N VAL A 7 2.96 -16.37 -19.09
CA VAL A 7 2.68 -16.82 -17.72
C VAL A 7 3.21 -15.81 -16.71
N GLU A 8 4.46 -15.37 -16.88
CA GLU A 8 5.07 -14.35 -16.01
C GLU A 8 4.29 -13.02 -16.07
N LEU A 9 3.86 -12.58 -17.26
CA LEU A 9 3.05 -11.37 -17.40
C LEU A 9 1.69 -11.47 -16.66
N ASN A 10 1.07 -12.65 -16.69
CA ASN A 10 -0.17 -12.89 -15.97
C ASN A 10 0.02 -12.84 -14.45
N ASP A 11 1.09 -13.46 -13.95
CA ASP A 11 1.43 -13.46 -12.52
C ASP A 11 1.70 -12.03 -12.01
N LEU A 12 2.39 -11.20 -12.80
CA LEU A 12 2.65 -9.80 -12.45
C LEU A 12 1.38 -8.96 -12.42
N ARG A 13 0.42 -9.22 -13.32
CA ARG A 13 -0.90 -8.55 -13.30
C ARG A 13 -1.74 -8.97 -12.10
N ILE A 14 -1.67 -10.23 -11.70
CA ILE A 14 -2.33 -10.72 -10.47
C ILE A 14 -1.74 -9.99 -9.26
N ALA A 15 -0.40 -9.94 -9.16
CA ALA A 15 0.27 -9.23 -8.07
C ALA A 15 -0.09 -7.73 -8.02
N GLU A 16 -0.22 -7.06 -9.17
CA GLU A 16 -0.65 -5.66 -9.23
C GLU A 16 -2.07 -5.46 -8.68
N LYS A 17 -2.98 -6.36 -9.02
CA LYS A 17 -4.36 -6.34 -8.54
C LYS A 17 -4.41 -6.55 -7.03
N GLU A 18 -3.65 -7.51 -6.51
CA GLU A 18 -3.56 -7.77 -5.07
C GLU A 18 -2.98 -6.58 -4.30
N LEU A 19 -1.91 -5.96 -4.81
CA LEU A 19 -1.33 -4.75 -4.22
C LEU A 19 -2.34 -3.60 -4.22
N THR A 20 -3.13 -3.45 -5.28
CA THR A 20 -4.19 -2.43 -5.35
C THR A 20 -5.26 -2.63 -4.29
N GLN A 21 -5.73 -3.87 -4.12
CA GLN A 21 -6.73 -4.20 -3.11
C GLN A 21 -6.19 -4.00 -1.69
N LEU A 22 -4.93 -4.39 -1.46
CA LEU A 22 -4.26 -4.19 -0.18
C LEU A 22 -4.13 -2.69 0.17
N LEU A 23 -3.68 -1.87 -0.79
CA LEU A 23 -3.55 -0.43 -0.60
C LEU A 23 -4.90 0.22 -0.27
N ALA A 24 -5.95 -0.10 -1.02
CA ALA A 24 -7.29 0.43 -0.78
C ALA A 24 -7.79 0.08 0.63
N ARG A 25 -7.55 -1.16 1.08
CA ARG A 25 -7.90 -1.59 2.44
C ARG A 25 -7.10 -0.86 3.52
N LEU A 26 -5.78 -0.75 3.35
CA LEU A 26 -4.92 -0.04 4.31
C LEU A 26 -5.32 1.44 4.45
N GLN A 27 -5.67 2.10 3.34
CA GLN A 27 -6.13 3.49 3.35
C GLN A 27 -7.50 3.63 4.05
N ALA A 28 -8.42 2.70 3.83
CA ALA A 28 -9.71 2.69 4.52
C ALA A 28 -9.54 2.47 6.03
N ASP A 29 -8.73 1.49 6.43
CA ASP A 29 -8.43 1.19 7.83
C ASP A 29 -7.72 2.38 8.51
N GLU A 30 -6.80 3.06 7.81
CA GLU A 30 -6.16 4.29 8.31
C GLU A 30 -7.18 5.40 8.55
N GLN A 31 -8.10 5.64 7.61
CA GLN A 31 -9.14 6.65 7.75
C GLN A 31 -10.07 6.36 8.92
N GLU A 32 -10.49 5.09 9.08
CA GLU A 32 -11.32 4.67 10.21
C GLU A 32 -10.57 4.91 11.53
N ALA A 33 -9.32 4.45 11.64
CA ALA A 33 -8.51 4.65 12.83
C ALA A 33 -8.32 6.13 13.16
N ARG A 34 -8.08 7.00 12.16
CA ARG A 34 -8.00 8.46 12.36
C ARG A 34 -9.31 9.05 12.87
N SER A 35 -10.45 8.55 12.38
CA SER A 35 -11.76 8.99 12.86
C SER A 35 -11.98 8.62 14.33
N LEU A 36 -11.56 7.41 14.75
CA LEU A 36 -11.61 6.97 16.14
C LEU A 36 -10.67 7.77 17.03
N TYR A 37 -9.46 8.04 16.54
CA TYR A 37 -8.47 8.88 17.22
C TYR A 37 -9.00 10.29 17.49
N ASN A 38 -9.66 10.92 16.51
CA ASN A 38 -10.26 12.25 16.68
C ASN A 38 -11.38 12.29 17.74
N ARG A 39 -12.02 11.15 18.03
CA ARG A 39 -13.04 11.07 19.10
C ARG A 39 -12.43 11.08 20.50
N LEU A 40 -11.12 10.92 20.62
CA LEU A 40 -10.38 10.96 21.89
C LEU A 40 -9.88 12.37 22.25
N ASP A 41 -10.33 13.41 21.54
CA ASP A 41 -9.85 14.78 21.73
C ASP A 41 -10.09 15.32 23.16
N ASP A 42 -11.24 14.98 23.74
CA ASP A 42 -11.60 15.36 25.11
C ASP A 42 -10.88 14.54 26.20
N TRP A 43 -10.15 13.48 25.81
CA TRP A 43 -9.42 12.65 26.77
C TRP A 43 -8.09 13.33 27.17
N LYS A 44 -7.99 13.69 28.46
CA LYS A 44 -6.87 14.43 29.04
C LYS A 44 -6.14 13.65 30.11
N GLY A 45 -4.88 14.04 30.34
CA GLY A 45 -4.02 13.50 31.38
C GLY A 45 -2.86 12.67 30.81
N GLN A 46 -1.90 12.33 31.66
CA GLN A 46 -0.63 11.73 31.26
C GLN A 46 -0.80 10.40 30.48
N SER A 47 -1.79 9.58 30.84
CA SER A 47 -2.11 8.34 30.11
C SER A 47 -2.68 8.61 28.71
N ALA A 48 -3.45 9.70 28.57
CA ALA A 48 -3.97 10.12 27.27
C ALA A 48 -2.81 10.59 26.38
N ASP A 49 -1.90 11.39 26.91
CA ASP A 49 -0.73 11.89 26.17
C ASP A 49 0.20 10.76 25.73
N TYR A 50 0.47 9.80 26.61
CA TYR A 50 1.25 8.61 26.25
C TYR A 50 0.58 7.81 25.14
N THR A 51 -0.73 7.55 25.25
CA THR A 51 -1.47 6.81 24.22
C THR A 51 -1.50 7.57 22.90
N ARG A 52 -1.64 8.89 22.95
CA ARG A 52 -1.62 9.79 21.79
C ARG A 52 -0.31 9.67 21.01
N GLN A 53 0.83 9.70 21.70
CA GLN A 53 2.14 9.51 21.09
C GLN A 53 2.29 8.14 20.42
N GLN A 54 1.79 7.06 21.05
CA GLN A 54 1.85 5.72 20.46
C GLN A 54 1.01 5.61 19.19
N ILE A 55 -0.18 6.22 19.18
CA ILE A 55 -1.08 6.23 18.02
C ILE A 55 -0.48 7.07 16.89
N GLU A 56 0.12 8.23 17.18
CA GLU A 56 0.80 9.06 16.19
C GLU A 56 2.00 8.35 15.56
N ALA A 57 2.81 7.67 16.38
CA ALA A 57 3.91 6.84 15.88
C ALA A 57 3.42 5.68 14.99
N PHE A 58 2.30 5.04 15.39
CA PHE A 58 1.65 4.02 14.58
C PHE A 58 1.21 4.58 13.21
N PHE A 59 0.54 5.73 13.18
CA PHE A 59 0.12 6.36 11.92
C PHE A 59 1.31 6.73 11.04
N ALA A 60 2.38 7.30 11.60
CA ALA A 60 3.58 7.61 10.84
C ALA A 60 4.19 6.34 10.20
N GLY A 61 4.26 5.24 10.96
CA GLY A 61 4.71 3.95 10.45
C GLY A 61 3.80 3.37 9.36
N LEU A 62 2.48 3.47 9.55
CA LEU A 62 1.49 3.00 8.58
C LEU A 62 1.58 3.78 7.26
N SER A 63 1.64 5.11 7.32
CA SER A 63 1.81 5.96 6.13
C SER A 63 3.10 5.62 5.38
N GLY A 64 4.21 5.41 6.10
CA GLY A 64 5.47 4.98 5.49
C GLY A 64 5.37 3.61 4.80
N ARG A 65 4.60 2.68 5.40
CA ARG A 65 4.35 1.35 4.79
C ARG A 65 3.50 1.45 3.53
N ILE A 66 2.44 2.26 3.54
CA ILE A 66 1.59 2.51 2.37
C ILE A 66 2.44 3.08 1.22
N GLN A 67 3.26 4.11 1.49
CA GLN A 67 4.16 4.69 0.49
C GLN A 67 5.14 3.65 -0.09
N SER A 68 5.70 2.78 0.76
CA SER A 68 6.59 1.70 0.29
C SER A 68 5.87 0.73 -0.65
N ILE A 69 4.62 0.38 -0.36
CA ILE A 69 3.83 -0.53 -1.21
C ILE A 69 3.45 0.15 -2.52
N GLU A 70 3.08 1.44 -2.50
CA GLU A 70 2.82 2.24 -3.71
C GLU A 70 4.04 2.29 -4.62
N GLN A 71 5.23 2.49 -4.06
CA GLN A 71 6.47 2.49 -4.82
C GLN A 71 6.77 1.12 -5.45
N GLN A 72 6.56 0.03 -4.71
CA GLN A 72 6.69 -1.33 -5.24
C GLN A 72 5.71 -1.61 -6.38
N LYS A 73 4.45 -1.19 -6.22
CA LYS A 73 3.43 -1.28 -7.27
C LYS A 73 3.85 -0.49 -8.52
N LYS A 74 4.40 0.71 -8.36
CA LYS A 74 4.88 1.52 -9.48
C LYS A 74 6.01 0.82 -10.24
N SER A 75 6.98 0.25 -9.54
CA SER A 75 8.06 -0.54 -10.16
C SER A 75 7.52 -1.76 -10.91
N LEU A 76 6.53 -2.46 -10.34
CA LEU A 76 5.87 -3.59 -10.97
C LEU A 76 5.19 -3.20 -12.30
N LEU A 77 4.45 -2.07 -12.31
CA LEU A 77 3.81 -1.56 -13.51
C LEU A 77 4.82 -1.21 -14.62
N GLN A 78 5.94 -0.57 -14.25
CA GLN A 78 7.01 -0.28 -15.20
C GLN A 78 7.60 -1.56 -15.80
N TYR A 79 7.80 -2.59 -14.98
CA TYR A 79 8.30 -3.87 -15.45
C TYR A 79 7.32 -4.56 -16.42
N ILE A 80 6.02 -4.56 -16.10
CA ILE A 80 4.96 -5.07 -16.98
C ILE A 80 4.99 -4.34 -18.34
N GLU A 81 5.13 -3.02 -18.34
CA GLU A 81 5.17 -2.22 -19.56
C GLU A 81 6.36 -2.57 -20.45
N ILE A 82 7.56 -2.67 -19.88
CA ILE A 82 8.78 -3.08 -20.59
C ILE A 82 8.61 -4.46 -21.21
N MET A 83 7.99 -5.38 -20.47
CA MET A 83 7.79 -6.76 -20.91
C MET A 83 6.81 -6.84 -22.10
N ILE A 84 5.74 -6.04 -22.08
CA ILE A 84 4.79 -5.92 -23.20
C ILE A 84 5.48 -5.32 -24.43
N GLN A 85 6.27 -4.26 -24.28
CA GLN A 85 6.98 -3.63 -25.40
C GLN A 85 8.00 -4.59 -26.03
N THR A 86 8.69 -5.39 -25.21
CA THR A 86 9.67 -6.38 -25.68
C THR A 86 9.02 -7.51 -26.47
N ASP A 87 7.80 -7.91 -26.10
CA ASP A 87 7.03 -8.93 -26.82
C ASP A 87 6.48 -8.38 -28.15
N GLN A 88 6.02 -7.11 -28.18
CA GLN A 88 5.50 -6.45 -29.39
C GLN A 88 6.58 -6.03 -30.41
N GLY A 89 7.82 -5.84 -29.97
CA GLY A 89 8.96 -5.48 -30.83
C GLY A 89 9.63 -6.65 -31.53
N ARG A 90 9.13 -7.88 -31.35
CA ARG A 90 9.58 -9.10 -32.02
C ARG A 90 8.61 -9.53 -33.11
#